data_AF-A0AAI9T656-F1
#
_entry.id   AF-A0AAI9T656-F1
#
_cell.length_a   1.000
_cell.length_b   1.000
_cell.length_c   1.000
_cell.angle_alpha   90.00
_cell.angle_beta   90.00
_cell.angle_gamma   90.00
#
_symmetry.space_group_name_H-M   'P 1'
#
loop_
_entity.id
_entity.type
_entity.pdbx_description
1 polymer ?
#
loop_
_entity_poly.entity_id
_entity_poly.type
_entity_poly.pdbx_seq_one_letter_code
_entity_poly.pdbx_strand_id
1 'polypeptide(L)'
;MGNSYLHSLCTGCPTDLIEHSIDLIPNALPVKAKLPRYIQAEKKFTCEGSPDTEEAGVLAVMSSQWGARIRFLGKEKGSITNFRIVSNFIRINKWTIGNAYPVHSLDEVIDIILKRKPYAIPVLMLLLGIGRSSSVGVSIK
;
A
#
# COMPACT_ATOMS: atom_id res chain seq x y z
N MET A 1 27.80 -16.67 18.15
CA MET A 1 27.40 -15.33 18.64
C MET A 1 26.51 -14.74 17.57
N GLY A 2 25.20 -14.63 17.87
CA GLY A 2 24.15 -14.45 16.87
C GLY A 2 24.14 -13.06 16.26
N ASN A 3 24.06 -12.99 14.93
CA ASN A 3 23.86 -11.76 14.21
C ASN A 3 22.41 -11.31 14.38
N SER A 4 22.20 -10.31 15.22
CA SER A 4 20.92 -9.62 15.38
C SER A 4 20.70 -8.66 14.20
N TYR A 5 20.30 -9.19 13.05
CA TYR A 5 19.84 -8.41 11.89
C TYR A 5 18.40 -7.89 12.06
N LEU A 6 18.02 -7.51 13.27
CA LEU A 6 16.81 -6.76 13.51
C LEU A 6 17.22 -5.34 13.86
N HIS A 7 17.69 -4.62 12.84
CA HIS A 7 17.65 -3.17 12.88
C HIS A 7 16.19 -2.84 13.18
N SER A 8 15.92 -2.18 14.31
CA SER A 8 14.61 -1.63 14.59
C SER A 8 14.24 -0.75 13.41
N LEU A 9 13.37 -1.24 12.53
CA LEU A 9 12.83 -0.43 11.45
C LEU A 9 12.05 0.68 12.16
N CYS A 10 12.64 1.86 12.29
CA CYS A 10 11.86 3.08 12.41
C CYS A 10 10.99 3.12 11.15
N THR A 11 9.78 2.56 11.26
CA THR A 11 8.78 2.54 10.21
C THR A 11 8.44 3.98 9.86
N GLY A 12 9.11 4.52 8.83
CA GLY A 12 8.88 5.88 8.35
C GLY A 12 10.13 6.71 8.05
N CYS A 13 11.33 6.28 8.45
CA CYS A 13 12.52 7.03 8.07
C CYS A 13 12.78 6.89 6.55
N PRO A 14 12.98 8.01 5.82
CA PRO A 14 13.38 7.94 4.42
C PRO A 14 14.68 7.14 4.32
N THR A 15 14.75 6.23 3.34
CA THR A 15 15.92 5.39 3.10
C THR A 15 16.56 5.78 1.77
N ASP A 16 17.88 5.86 1.74
CA ASP A 16 18.64 6.26 0.54
C ASP A 16 18.94 5.07 -0.39
N LEU A 17 18.26 3.92 -0.18
CA LEU A 17 18.53 2.69 -0.92
C LEU A 17 18.06 2.78 -2.38
N ILE A 18 16.88 3.35 -2.60
CA ILE A 18 16.23 3.47 -3.90
C ILE A 18 15.41 4.76 -3.90
N GLU A 19 15.68 5.65 -4.86
CA GLU A 19 14.88 6.85 -5.07
C GLU A 19 13.68 6.52 -5.98
N HIS A 20 12.48 6.90 -5.54
CA HIS A 20 11.28 6.74 -6.36
C HIS A 20 11.11 7.94 -7.29
N SER A 21 11.39 7.75 -8.59
CA SER A 21 11.05 8.71 -9.64
C SER A 21 9.70 8.40 -10.27
N ILE A 22 8.96 9.44 -10.65
CA ILE A 22 7.72 9.35 -11.42
C ILE A 22 7.91 10.16 -12.70
N ASP A 23 8.12 9.45 -13.80
CA ASP A 23 8.33 10.10 -15.09
C ASP A 23 7.00 10.54 -15.70
N LEU A 24 7.00 11.70 -16.36
CA LEU A 24 5.83 12.26 -17.03
C LEU A 24 5.88 11.99 -18.53
N ILE A 25 4.71 11.85 -19.16
CA ILE A 25 4.62 11.79 -20.63
C ILE A 25 5.09 13.13 -21.24
N PRO A 26 5.68 13.13 -22.45
CA PRO A 26 6.08 14.37 -23.10
C PRO A 26 4.89 15.31 -23.26
N ASN A 27 5.09 16.60 -22.98
CA ASN A 27 4.05 17.65 -22.99
C ASN A 27 2.94 17.48 -21.94
N ALA A 28 3.19 16.75 -20.84
CA ALA A 28 2.26 16.70 -19.73
C ALA A 28 2.01 18.09 -19.14
N LEU A 29 0.73 18.44 -18.97
CA LEU A 29 0.33 19.68 -18.32
C LEU A 29 0.00 19.43 -16.84
N PRO A 30 0.38 20.34 -15.93
CA PRO A 30 0.11 20.17 -14.51
C PRO A 30 -1.40 20.15 -14.25
N VAL A 31 -1.84 19.12 -13.52
CA VAL A 31 -3.25 18.97 -13.12
C VAL A 31 -3.38 19.15 -11.62
N LYS A 32 -4.12 20.20 -11.23
CA LYS A 32 -4.53 20.44 -9.84
C LYS A 32 -6.03 20.27 -9.71
N ALA A 33 -6.45 19.25 -8.97
CA ALA A 33 -7.86 19.08 -8.63
C ALA A 33 -8.30 20.09 -7.57
N LYS A 34 -9.53 20.60 -7.70
CA LYS A 34 -10.15 21.40 -6.64
C LYS A 34 -10.37 20.54 -5.40
N LEU A 35 -9.95 21.06 -4.24
CA LEU A 35 -10.23 20.41 -2.96
C LEU A 35 -11.74 20.39 -2.72
N PRO A 36 -12.31 19.25 -2.28
CA PRO A 36 -13.74 19.18 -1.99
C PRO A 36 -14.05 19.98 -0.71
N ARG A 37 -15.34 20.29 -0.51
CA ARG A 37 -15.80 20.91 0.73
C ARG A 37 -15.82 19.85 1.82
N TYR A 38 -15.02 20.07 2.87
CA TYR A 38 -14.92 19.16 4.01
C TYR A 38 -15.98 19.44 5.07
N ILE A 39 -16.52 18.38 5.67
CA ILE A 39 -17.37 18.45 6.87
C ILE A 39 -16.47 18.74 8.08
N GLN A 40 -17.03 19.29 9.16
CA GLN A 40 -16.27 19.65 10.36
C GLN A 40 -15.45 18.48 10.94
N ALA A 41 -15.98 17.26 10.91
CA ALA A 41 -15.27 16.06 11.36
C ALA A 41 -14.02 15.76 10.51
N GLU A 42 -14.12 15.90 9.19
CA GLU A 42 -13.00 15.68 8.26
C GLU A 42 -11.90 16.75 8.44
N LYS A 43 -12.31 18.01 8.65
CA LYS A 43 -11.37 19.11 8.93
C LYS A 43 -10.61 18.85 10.23
N LYS A 44 -11.34 18.50 11.30
CA LYS A 44 -10.75 18.22 12.61
C LYS A 44 -9.74 17.08 12.51
N PHE A 45 -10.12 15.97 11.87
CA PHE A 45 -9.24 14.84 11.62
C PHE A 45 -7.96 15.24 10.87
N THR A 46 -8.08 16.09 9.86
CA THR A 46 -6.91 16.57 9.08
C THR A 46 -6.01 17.46 9.93
N CYS A 47 -6.58 18.40 10.69
CA CYS A 47 -5.80 19.30 11.53
C CYS A 47 -5.07 18.56 12.66
N GLU A 48 -5.69 17.52 13.22
CA GLU A 48 -5.08 16.73 14.30
C GLU A 48 -3.98 15.79 13.78
N GLY A 49 -4.14 15.16 12.61
CA GLY A 49 -3.17 14.17 12.11
C GLY A 49 -2.03 14.71 11.23
N SER A 50 -2.18 15.90 10.65
CA SER A 50 -1.16 16.46 9.74
C SER A 50 0.17 16.79 10.43
N PRO A 51 0.20 17.46 11.61
CA PRO A 51 1.45 17.84 12.28
C PRO A 51 2.32 16.63 12.61
N ASP A 52 1.72 15.58 13.18
CA ASP A 52 2.41 14.33 13.52
C ASP A 52 3.04 13.65 12.28
N THR A 53 2.36 13.73 11.14
CA THR A 53 2.83 13.16 9.88
C THR A 53 3.95 13.98 9.24
N GLU A 54 3.91 15.30 9.43
CA GLU A 54 4.97 16.23 9.02
C GLU A 54 6.22 16.07 9.90
N GLU A 55 6.04 15.98 11.21
CA GLU A 55 7.14 15.71 12.17
C GLU A 55 7.80 14.36 11.90
N ALA A 56 7.01 13.34 11.54
CA ALA A 56 7.53 12.04 11.13
C ALA A 56 8.28 12.07 9.78
N GLY A 57 8.27 13.19 9.04
CA GLY A 57 8.93 13.33 7.75
C GLY A 57 8.24 12.60 6.59
N VAL A 58 7.00 12.14 6.79
CA VAL A 58 6.23 11.42 5.76
C VAL A 58 5.58 12.40 4.78
N LEU A 59 5.18 13.58 5.27
CA LEU A 59 4.67 14.68 4.46
C LEU A 59 5.55 15.92 4.65
N ALA A 60 5.67 16.72 3.59
CA ALA A 60 6.33 18.02 3.65
C ALA A 60 5.39 19.08 3.07
N VAL A 61 5.32 20.24 3.71
CA VAL A 61 4.59 21.38 3.16
C VAL A 61 5.32 21.91 1.93
N MET A 62 4.66 21.83 0.78
CA MET A 62 5.22 22.29 -0.49
C MET A 62 4.16 22.96 -1.38
N SER A 63 4.61 23.90 -2.21
CA SER A 63 3.77 24.50 -3.25
C SER A 63 3.94 23.74 -4.55
N SER A 64 2.95 22.93 -4.92
CA SER A 64 2.94 22.18 -6.19
C SER A 64 1.84 22.67 -7.14
N GLN A 65 2.20 22.70 -8.42
CA GLN A 65 1.28 22.89 -9.54
C GLN A 65 0.44 21.63 -9.80
N TRP A 66 0.90 20.47 -9.32
CA TRP A 66 0.17 19.20 -9.33
C TRP A 66 -0.67 19.06 -8.06
N GLY A 67 -1.85 18.46 -8.17
CA GLY A 67 -2.68 18.22 -6.99
C GLY A 67 -3.74 17.15 -7.23
N ALA A 68 -3.69 16.10 -6.42
CA ALA A 68 -4.72 15.07 -6.38
C ALA A 68 -5.94 15.57 -5.60
N ARG A 69 -7.11 15.00 -5.88
CA ARG A 69 -8.30 15.23 -5.03
C ARG A 69 -8.21 14.32 -3.82
N ILE A 70 -8.30 14.87 -2.62
CA ILE A 70 -8.35 14.10 -1.37
C ILE A 70 -9.79 13.64 -1.10
N ARG A 71 -9.95 12.40 -0.60
CA ARG A 71 -11.20 11.85 -0.09
C ARG A 71 -10.99 11.28 1.31
N PHE A 72 -11.97 11.45 2.18
CA PHE A 72 -12.03 10.80 3.48
C PHE A 72 -12.94 9.58 3.38
N LEU A 73 -12.43 8.42 3.77
CA LEU A 73 -13.21 7.19 3.84
C LEU A 73 -13.22 6.68 5.28
N GLY A 74 -14.40 6.43 5.83
CA GLY A 74 -14.51 5.78 7.14
C GLY A 74 -13.85 4.41 7.12
N LYS A 75 -13.07 4.07 8.15
CA LYS A 75 -12.48 2.73 8.31
C LYS A 75 -13.58 1.65 8.36
N GLU A 76 -14.71 2.00 8.98
CA GLU A 76 -15.91 1.18 9.05
C GLU A 76 -17.06 1.85 8.28
N LYS A 77 -18.02 1.06 7.81
CA LYS A 77 -19.15 1.57 7.03
C LYS A 77 -20.01 2.49 7.91
N GLY A 78 -20.02 3.77 7.57
CA GLY A 78 -20.74 4.81 8.33
C GLY A 78 -19.94 5.45 9.46
N SER A 79 -18.64 5.15 9.60
CA SER A 79 -17.80 5.84 10.58
C SER A 79 -17.56 7.30 10.17
N ILE A 80 -17.87 8.22 11.09
CA ILE A 80 -17.70 9.68 10.94
C ILE A 80 -16.54 10.19 11.80
N THR A 81 -15.86 9.29 12.52
CA THR A 81 -14.77 9.63 13.46
C THR A 81 -13.43 9.07 13.03
N ASN A 82 -13.40 7.87 12.44
CA ASN A 82 -12.19 7.20 12.02
C ASN A 82 -12.05 7.21 10.50
N PHE A 83 -11.34 8.20 9.96
CA PHE A 83 -11.12 8.35 8.52
C PHE A 83 -9.79 7.75 8.06
N ARG A 84 -9.73 7.43 6.77
CA ARG A 84 -8.50 7.25 5.97
C ARG A 84 -8.43 8.37 4.95
N ILE A 85 -7.28 9.01 4.85
CA ILE A 85 -6.99 9.99 3.79
C ILE A 85 -6.65 9.22 2.52
N VAL A 86 -7.41 9.45 1.45
CA VAL A 86 -7.21 8.79 0.16
C VAL A 86 -7.04 9.84 -0.92
N SER A 87 -5.82 9.94 -1.46
CA SER A 87 -5.50 10.76 -2.62
C SER A 87 -5.94 10.08 -3.90
N ASN A 88 -6.81 10.73 -4.67
CA ASN A 88 -7.28 10.24 -5.96
C ASN A 88 -6.28 10.59 -7.07
N PHE A 89 -5.36 9.66 -7.35
CA PHE A 89 -4.34 9.81 -8.38
C PHE A 89 -4.80 9.45 -9.80
N ILE A 90 -6.06 9.04 -10.02
CA ILE A 90 -6.54 8.60 -11.35
C ILE A 90 -6.28 9.66 -12.43
N ARG A 91 -6.47 10.95 -12.12
CA ARG A 91 -6.23 12.04 -13.09
C ARG A 91 -4.74 12.30 -13.31
N ILE A 92 -3.91 12.11 -12.30
CA ILE A 92 -2.46 12.34 -12.36
C ILE A 92 -1.79 11.17 -13.08
N ASN A 93 -2.19 9.93 -12.77
CA ASN A 93 -1.65 8.71 -13.37
C ASN A 93 -1.83 8.62 -14.89
N LYS A 94 -2.74 9.42 -15.47
CA LYS A 94 -2.86 9.55 -16.94
C LYS A 94 -1.70 10.30 -17.59
N TRP A 95 -1.00 11.13 -16.82
CA TRP A 95 0.12 11.94 -17.26
C TRP A 95 1.48 11.35 -16.87
N THR A 96 1.47 10.24 -16.14
CA THR A 96 2.69 9.55 -15.71
C THR A 96 2.97 8.37 -16.63
N ILE A 97 4.24 8.13 -16.92
CA ILE A 97 4.68 6.89 -17.57
C ILE A 97 4.59 5.78 -16.52
N GLY A 98 3.85 4.71 -16.84
CA GLY A 98 3.76 3.56 -15.95
C GLY A 98 5.11 2.86 -15.84
N ASN A 99 5.62 2.70 -14.62
CA ASN A 99 6.81 1.89 -14.41
C ASN A 99 6.48 0.41 -14.64
N ALA A 100 7.06 -0.19 -15.67
CA ALA A 100 6.93 -1.61 -15.98
C ALA A 100 7.92 -2.44 -15.14
N TYR A 101 7.80 -2.36 -13.81
CA TYR A 101 8.56 -3.24 -12.94
C TYR A 101 8.11 -4.68 -13.17
N PRO A 102 9.04 -5.65 -13.36
CA PRO A 102 8.67 -7.04 -13.59
C PRO A 102 8.09 -7.63 -12.30
N VAL A 103 6.77 -7.52 -12.14
CA VAL A 103 6.03 -8.21 -11.09
C VAL A 103 5.70 -9.60 -11.61
N HIS A 104 6.29 -10.62 -10.98
CA HIS A 104 5.99 -12.02 -11.29
C HIS A 104 4.51 -12.32 -11.01
N SER A 105 3.93 -13.23 -11.81
CA SER A 105 2.60 -13.74 -11.49
C SER A 105 2.63 -14.45 -10.15
N LEU A 106 1.58 -14.26 -9.35
CA LEU A 106 1.44 -14.98 -8.07
C LEU A 106 1.47 -16.49 -8.27
N ASP A 107 0.90 -16.99 -9.37
CA ASP A 107 0.86 -18.43 -9.66
C ASP A 107 2.28 -18.99 -9.84
N GLU A 108 3.16 -18.28 -10.55
CA GLU A 108 4.57 -18.67 -10.73
C GLU A 108 5.31 -18.71 -9.39
N VAL A 109 5.09 -17.72 -8.53
CA VAL A 109 5.68 -17.65 -7.20
C VAL A 109 5.19 -18.81 -6.33
N ILE A 110 3.89 -19.09 -6.34
CA ILE A 110 3.27 -20.19 -5.59
C ILE A 110 3.81 -21.53 -6.08
N ASP A 111 3.91 -21.74 -7.38
CA ASP A 111 4.45 -22.93 -8.00
C ASP A 111 5.90 -23.20 -7.57
N ILE A 112 6.74 -22.17 -7.55
CA ILE A 112 8.12 -22.27 -7.08
C ILE A 112 8.17 -22.68 -5.61
N ILE A 113 7.32 -22.08 -4.77
CA ILE A 113 7.28 -22.39 -3.33
C ILE A 113 6.78 -23.81 -3.09
N LEU A 114 5.70 -24.22 -3.77
CA LEU A 114 5.12 -25.56 -3.66
C LEU A 114 6.06 -26.64 -4.19
N LYS A 115 6.74 -26.40 -5.31
CA LYS A 115 7.74 -27.32 -5.88
C LYS A 115 8.99 -27.45 -4.99
N ARG A 116 9.45 -26.35 -4.38
CA ARG A 116 10.64 -26.36 -3.51
C ARG A 116 10.39 -26.89 -2.10
N LYS A 117 9.19 -26.68 -1.54
CA LYS A 117 8.81 -27.13 -0.20
C LYS A 117 7.40 -27.74 -0.21
N PRO A 118 7.23 -28.95 -0.77
CA PRO A 118 5.92 -29.58 -0.95
C PRO A 118 5.15 -29.83 0.36
N TYR A 119 5.85 -29.84 1.50
CA TYR A 119 5.28 -30.06 2.84
C TYR A 119 5.07 -28.76 3.65
N ALA A 120 5.53 -27.58 3.19
CA ALA A 120 5.44 -26.35 3.98
C ALA A 120 4.07 -25.69 3.93
N ILE A 121 3.41 -25.67 2.77
CA ILE A 121 2.09 -25.04 2.62
C ILE A 121 0.94 -25.89 3.19
N PRO A 122 0.89 -27.23 3.05
CA PRO A 122 -0.12 -28.04 3.72
C PRO A 122 -0.09 -27.88 5.24
N VAL A 123 1.10 -27.82 5.83
CA VAL A 123 1.30 -27.57 7.27
C VAL A 123 0.90 -26.14 7.65
N LEU A 124 1.22 -25.14 6.83
CA LEU A 124 0.78 -23.75 7.03
C LEU A 124 -0.75 -23.58 6.88
N MET A 125 -1.39 -24.24 5.92
CA MET A 125 -2.85 -24.25 5.78
C MET A 125 -3.53 -24.97 6.95
N LEU A 126 -2.95 -26.06 7.47
CA LEU A 126 -3.42 -26.72 8.68
C LEU A 126 -3.30 -25.80 9.91
N LEU A 127 -2.17 -25.10 10.06
CA LEU A 127 -1.90 -24.17 11.16
C LEU A 127 -2.75 -22.89 11.10
N LEU A 128 -3.05 -22.39 9.90
CA LEU A 128 -3.92 -21.22 9.69
C LEU A 128 -5.41 -21.58 9.66
N GLY A 129 -5.77 -22.86 9.82
CA GLY A 129 -7.17 -23.32 9.88
C GLY A 129 -7.94 -23.17 8.56
N ILE A 130 -7.26 -22.93 7.44
CA ILE A 130 -7.90 -22.79 6.12
C ILE A 130 -7.98 -24.17 5.47
N GLY A 131 -8.77 -25.07 6.07
CA GLY A 131 -9.02 -26.39 5.53
C GLY A 131 -10.13 -26.37 4.47
N ARG A 132 -9.78 -26.54 3.19
CA ARG A 132 -10.76 -27.01 2.20
C ARG A 132 -10.92 -28.51 2.37
N SER A 133 -12.10 -28.92 2.85
CA SER A 133 -12.59 -30.29 2.79
C SER A 133 -12.70 -30.71 1.32
N SER A 134 -11.70 -31.42 0.79
CA SER A 134 -11.88 -32.22 -0.41
C SER A 134 -11.48 -33.65 -0.10
N SER A 135 -12.52 -34.44 0.17
CA SER A 135 -12.54 -35.89 0.18
C SER A 135 -11.99 -36.43 -1.14
N VAL A 136 -10.72 -36.86 -1.16
CA VAL A 136 -10.26 -37.81 -2.16
C VAL A 136 -9.55 -38.92 -1.40
N GLY A 137 -10.28 -40.01 -1.21
CA GLY A 137 -9.74 -41.24 -0.65
C GLY A 137 -8.68 -41.80 -1.59
N VAL A 138 -7.46 -41.92 -1.08
CA VAL A 138 -6.41 -42.73 -1.71
C VAL A 138 -6.22 -43.94 -0.81
N SER A 139 -6.83 -45.05 -1.23
CA SER A 139 -6.62 -46.38 -0.65
C SER A 139 -5.26 -46.90 -1.15
N ILE A 140 -4.38 -47.25 -0.22
CA ILE A 140 -3.11 -47.92 -0.53
C ILE A 140 -3.31 -49.41 -0.19
N LYS A 141 -3.13 -50.27 -1.20
CA LYS A 141 -2.97 -51.72 -1.04
C LYS A 141 -1.55 -52.04 -0.61
#